data_AF-A0AAU7N4R4-F1
#
_entry.id   AF-A0AAU7N4R4-F1
#
_cell.length_a   1.000
_cell.length_b   1.000
_cell.length_c   1.000
_cell.angle_alpha   90.00
_cell.angle_beta   90.00
_cell.angle_gamma   90.00
#
_symmetry.space_group_name_H-M   'P 1'
#
loop_
_entity.id
_entity.type
_entity.pdbx_description
1 polymer ?
#
loop_
_entity_poly.entity_id
_entity_poly.type
_entity_poly.pdbx_seq_one_letter_code
_entity_poly.pdbx_strand_id
1 'polypeptide(L)'
;MTKLDIRRIITRYINQEASQEELAILYEWVKKGNNKEVFKKLVQADYLVNYEDRPWDTEVAFEQFLHTIKSKENGKVKGLYSRPYLWKYAAIAVIFLGSSLYFLLNQQLFEKVPLNVGPDQITLELDNGEVLVLKPSSNNTVKSKNGTTEVSVINGVLTQRDNGKTSGSTRKNTLSVPIGERLSVTLDDGSVVMLNAGSTMTYPSSFEGADRREVLVTGEAYFEVAKNPNKPFIVRTSKMYTQVYGTVFNVSAYPEDEINEVVLVEGSVGVGTLFRESLEGEQMLKPSQKASSNPREGNEFLIEDVDVSPYISWTKGILVFENEPMGKIIKRLERHYGIQIDNRFEQLEERRFTGMFDEENIDRVLRTIQAHTQFSYYLKNEMIIINEPHKQ
;
A
#
# COMPACT_ATOMS: atom_id res chain seq x y z
N MET A 1 16.43 11.70 -40.56
CA MET A 1 15.40 12.14 -39.60
C MET A 1 14.43 11.00 -39.40
N THR A 2 14.29 10.51 -38.18
CA THR A 2 13.47 9.31 -37.89
C THR A 2 12.00 9.69 -37.71
N LYS A 3 11.07 8.73 -37.84
CA LYS A 3 9.64 8.98 -37.57
C LYS A 3 9.40 9.45 -36.12
N LEU A 4 10.29 9.09 -35.20
CA LEU A 4 10.24 9.48 -33.78
C LEU A 4 10.60 10.96 -33.59
N ASP A 5 11.57 11.48 -34.36
CA ASP A 5 11.97 12.89 -34.32
C ASP A 5 10.82 13.81 -34.76
N ILE A 6 10.10 13.43 -35.83
CA ILE A 6 8.97 14.21 -36.33
C ILE A 6 7.81 14.21 -35.34
N ARG A 7 7.46 13.07 -34.74
CA ARG A 7 6.37 13.01 -33.75
C ARG A 7 6.68 13.90 -32.53
N ARG A 8 7.93 13.91 -32.06
CA ARG A 8 8.38 14.81 -30.99
C ARG A 8 8.24 16.28 -31.36
N ILE A 9 8.63 16.65 -32.59
CA ILE A 9 8.49 18.03 -33.09
C ILE A 9 7.01 18.43 -33.20
N ILE A 10 6.13 17.53 -33.64
CA ILE A 10 4.68 17.79 -33.73
C ILE A 10 4.08 18.05 -32.34
N THR A 11 4.41 17.24 -31.33
CA THR A 11 3.92 17.45 -29.96
C THR A 11 4.40 18.79 -29.40
N ARG A 12 5.68 19.13 -29.60
CA ARG A 12 6.20 20.44 -29.17
C ARG A 12 5.58 21.60 -29.94
N TYR A 13 5.22 21.41 -31.21
CA TYR A 13 4.48 22.43 -31.99
C TYR A 13 3.09 22.68 -31.41
N ILE A 14 2.33 21.63 -31.08
CA ILE A 14 0.97 21.76 -30.52
C ILE A 14 1.00 22.46 -29.16
N ASN A 15 2.01 22.17 -28.33
CA ASN A 15 2.22 22.82 -27.03
C ASN A 15 2.87 24.21 -27.13
N GLN A 16 3.11 24.75 -28.33
CA GLN A 16 3.77 26.04 -28.58
C GLN A 16 5.23 26.15 -28.08
N GLU A 17 5.94 25.03 -27.97
CA GLU A 17 7.30 24.91 -27.45
C GLU A 17 8.36 24.58 -28.53
N ALA A 18 7.95 24.48 -29.80
CA ALA A 18 8.86 24.15 -30.90
C ALA A 18 9.74 25.36 -31.29
N SER A 19 11.03 25.13 -31.50
CA SER A 19 11.95 26.17 -31.97
C SER A 19 11.72 26.52 -33.45
N GLN A 20 12.20 27.69 -33.92
CA GLN A 20 12.07 28.07 -35.33
C GLN A 20 12.72 27.06 -36.29
N GLU A 21 13.83 26.43 -35.89
CA GLU A 21 14.48 25.37 -36.67
C GLU A 21 13.60 24.12 -36.76
N GLU A 22 12.94 23.74 -35.67
CA GLU A 22 12.02 22.61 -35.62
C GLU A 22 10.75 22.86 -36.47
N LEU A 23 10.25 24.09 -36.49
CA LEU A 23 9.12 24.49 -37.33
C LEU A 23 9.47 24.45 -38.83
N ALA A 24 10.67 24.88 -39.21
CA ALA A 24 11.14 24.79 -40.59
C ALA A 24 11.26 23.33 -41.05
N ILE A 25 11.78 22.46 -40.18
CA ILE A 25 11.86 21.02 -40.40
C ILE A 25 10.48 20.39 -40.55
N LEU A 26 9.54 20.74 -39.67
CA LEU A 26 8.17 20.25 -39.70
C LEU A 26 7.45 20.67 -40.98
N TYR A 27 7.60 21.92 -41.40
CA TYR A 27 7.02 22.46 -42.62
C TYR A 27 7.49 21.71 -43.88
N GLU A 28 8.80 21.49 -44.01
CA GLU A 28 9.38 20.73 -45.12
C GLU A 28 8.97 19.25 -45.10
N TRP A 29 8.74 18.68 -43.92
CA TRP A 29 8.26 17.31 -43.79
C TRP A 29 6.79 17.15 -44.19
N VAL A 30 5.92 18.09 -43.80
CA VAL A 30 4.48 18.09 -44.13
C VAL A 30 4.25 18.22 -45.64
N LYS A 31 5.10 18.98 -46.34
CA LYS A 31 5.03 19.14 -47.80
C LYS A 31 5.33 17.87 -48.59
N LYS A 32 5.96 16.85 -47.99
CA LYS A 32 6.40 15.64 -48.70
C LYS A 32 5.34 14.54 -48.66
N GLY A 33 4.92 14.08 -49.83
CA GLY A 33 4.07 12.90 -50.00
C GLY A 33 2.76 12.95 -49.20
N ASN A 34 2.40 11.85 -48.54
CA ASN A 34 1.14 11.74 -47.78
C ASN A 34 1.26 12.20 -46.31
N ASN A 35 2.34 12.90 -45.95
CA ASN A 35 2.62 13.29 -44.56
C ASN A 35 1.65 14.35 -44.03
N LYS A 36 1.02 15.13 -44.93
CA LYS A 36 -0.04 16.08 -44.56
C LYS A 36 -1.22 15.40 -43.86
N GLU A 37 -1.62 14.22 -44.32
CA GLU A 37 -2.72 13.47 -43.71
C GLU A 37 -2.31 12.78 -42.40
N VAL A 38 -1.03 12.40 -42.29
CA VAL A 38 -0.46 11.90 -41.02
C VAL A 38 -0.40 13.02 -39.98
N PHE A 39 0.03 14.21 -40.37
CA PHE A 39 0.07 15.39 -39.49
C PHE A 39 -1.33 15.75 -38.98
N LYS A 40 -2.33 15.85 -39.87
CA LYS A 40 -3.72 16.13 -39.48
C LYS A 40 -4.26 15.12 -38.47
N LYS A 41 -4.03 13.81 -38.69
CA LYS A 41 -4.48 12.76 -37.76
C LYS A 41 -3.80 12.86 -36.40
N LEU A 42 -2.52 13.24 -36.36
CA LEU A 42 -1.78 13.39 -35.11
C LEU A 42 -2.20 14.64 -34.33
N VAL A 43 -2.44 15.77 -35.00
CA VAL A 43 -2.96 16.99 -34.37
C VAL A 43 -4.39 16.76 -33.86
N GLN A 44 -5.24 16.08 -34.64
CA GLN A 44 -6.61 15.76 -34.24
C GLN A 44 -6.65 14.81 -33.04
N ALA A 45 -5.76 13.82 -32.98
CA ALA A 45 -5.64 12.92 -31.83
C ALA A 45 -5.18 13.65 -30.56
N ASP A 46 -4.29 14.64 -30.67
CA ASP A 46 -3.85 15.45 -29.53
C ASP A 46 -4.94 16.42 -29.03
N TYR A 47 -5.66 17.05 -29.98
CA TYR A 47 -6.76 17.95 -29.69
C TYR A 47 -7.93 17.26 -28.96
N LEU A 48 -8.20 15.98 -29.27
CA LEU A 48 -9.23 15.17 -28.61
C LEU A 48 -8.84 14.70 -27.20
N VAL A 49 -7.56 14.78 -26.82
CA VAL A 49 -7.06 14.32 -25.51
C VAL A 49 -6.97 15.47 -24.50
N ASN A 50 -6.79 16.72 -24.97
CA ASN A 50 -6.42 17.85 -24.10
C ASN A 50 -7.50 18.92 -23.92
N TYR A 51 -8.69 18.81 -24.53
CA TYR A 51 -9.72 19.86 -24.48
C TYR A 51 -11.15 19.30 -24.30
N GLU A 52 -11.51 18.95 -23.07
CA GLU A 52 -12.91 18.99 -22.60
C GLU A 52 -13.02 20.07 -21.51
N ASP A 53 -13.97 21.00 -21.71
CA ASP A 53 -14.46 22.06 -20.82
C ASP A 53 -13.60 23.31 -20.53
N ARG A 54 -13.79 24.33 -21.40
CA ARG A 54 -14.12 25.75 -21.05
C ARG A 54 -14.27 26.61 -22.33
N PRO A 55 -15.26 27.54 -22.42
CA PRO A 55 -15.28 28.54 -23.49
C PRO A 55 -14.25 29.63 -23.18
N TRP A 56 -13.25 29.80 -24.04
CA TRP A 56 -12.20 30.83 -23.91
C TRP A 56 -12.37 31.90 -25.00
N ASP A 57 -12.54 33.15 -24.57
CA ASP A 57 -12.61 34.31 -25.47
C ASP A 57 -11.19 34.83 -25.76
N THR A 58 -10.75 34.63 -26.99
CA THR A 58 -9.40 34.96 -27.46
C THR A 58 -9.10 36.45 -27.48
N GLU A 59 -10.12 37.31 -27.53
CA GLU A 59 -9.91 38.75 -27.73
C GLU A 59 -9.48 39.45 -26.43
N VAL A 60 -10.00 39.00 -25.29
CA VAL A 60 -9.69 39.56 -23.96
C VAL A 60 -8.24 39.26 -23.54
N ALA A 61 -7.75 38.07 -23.89
CA ALA A 61 -6.39 37.64 -23.55
C ALA A 61 -5.31 38.37 -24.37
N PHE A 62 -5.62 38.70 -25.63
CA PHE A 62 -4.70 39.38 -26.54
C PHE A 62 -4.52 40.86 -26.17
N GLU A 63 -5.58 41.54 -25.74
CA GLU A 63 -5.52 42.94 -25.28
C GLU A 63 -4.68 43.11 -24.00
N GLN A 64 -4.78 42.17 -23.05
CA GLN A 64 -3.95 42.19 -21.83
C GLN A 64 -2.46 42.00 -22.12
N PHE A 65 -2.14 41.19 -23.13
CA PHE A 65 -0.78 40.96 -23.60
C PHE A 65 -0.18 42.19 -24.29
N LEU A 66 -0.93 42.86 -25.16
CA LEU A 66 -0.46 44.06 -25.87
C LEU A 66 -0.20 45.25 -24.92
N HIS A 67 -0.98 45.40 -23.86
CA HIS A 67 -0.75 46.41 -22.82
C HIS A 67 0.57 46.17 -22.06
N THR A 68 0.94 44.91 -21.88
CA THR A 68 2.15 44.52 -21.15
C THR A 68 3.42 44.79 -21.97
N ILE A 69 3.38 44.61 -23.29
CA ILE A 69 4.55 44.78 -24.17
C ILE A 69 4.87 46.26 -24.43
N LYS A 70 3.89 47.16 -24.46
CA LYS A 70 4.13 48.57 -24.81
C LYS A 70 4.80 49.42 -23.72
N SER A 71 4.96 48.90 -22.50
CA SER A 71 5.43 49.69 -21.34
C SER A 71 6.91 49.53 -20.98
N LYS A 72 7.70 48.73 -21.72
CA LYS A 72 9.09 48.40 -21.30
C LYS A 72 10.19 48.46 -22.36
N GLU A 73 9.98 49.13 -23.49
CA GLU A 73 11.07 49.52 -24.40
C GLU A 73 11.35 51.02 -24.29
N ASN A 74 12.04 51.44 -23.23
CA ASN A 74 13.00 52.56 -23.26
C ASN A 74 13.66 52.75 -21.88
N GLY A 75 14.77 52.05 -21.66
CA GLY A 75 15.62 52.24 -20.47
C GLY A 75 17.04 51.78 -20.73
N LYS A 76 17.93 52.71 -21.11
CA LYS A 76 19.36 52.47 -21.30
C LYS A 76 20.00 51.97 -19.99
N VAL A 77 20.64 50.80 -20.02
CA VAL A 77 21.35 50.25 -18.86
C VAL A 77 22.68 51.01 -18.67
N LYS A 78 22.84 51.73 -17.56
CA LYS A 78 24.13 52.28 -17.10
C LYS A 78 24.87 51.20 -16.31
N GLY A 79 26.14 50.96 -16.63
CA GLY A 79 27.00 50.03 -15.89
C GLY A 79 27.23 50.51 -14.46
N LEU A 80 26.98 49.63 -13.48
CA LEU A 80 27.31 49.90 -12.08
C LEU A 80 28.76 49.49 -11.78
N TYR A 81 29.54 50.48 -11.37
CA TYR A 81 30.84 50.34 -10.72
C TYR A 81 30.72 49.53 -9.41
N SER A 82 31.65 48.59 -9.23
CA SER A 82 31.78 47.72 -8.07
C SER A 82 32.32 48.44 -6.83
N ARG A 83 31.67 48.27 -5.67
CA ARG A 83 32.25 48.53 -4.34
C ARG A 83 32.81 47.20 -3.77
N PRO A 84 34.13 47.06 -3.53
CA PRO A 84 34.78 45.77 -3.26
C PRO A 84 34.59 45.22 -1.83
N TYR A 85 33.84 45.89 -0.96
CA TYR A 85 33.72 45.52 0.46
C TYR A 85 32.54 44.60 0.81
N LEU A 86 31.60 44.37 -0.13
CA LEU A 86 30.42 43.53 0.12
C LEU A 86 30.61 42.05 -0.27
N TRP A 87 31.67 41.71 -1.00
CA TRP A 87 31.93 40.34 -1.45
C TRP A 87 32.34 39.40 -0.30
N LYS A 88 32.82 39.96 0.82
CA LYS A 88 33.19 39.18 2.02
C LYS A 88 31.99 38.53 2.70
N TYR A 89 30.79 39.10 2.53
CA TYR A 89 29.55 38.56 3.09
C TYR A 89 28.80 37.65 2.10
N ALA A 90 29.18 37.66 0.81
CA ALA A 90 28.55 36.84 -0.22
C ALA A 90 28.76 35.34 0.03
N ALA A 91 29.93 34.93 0.54
CA ALA A 91 30.21 33.52 0.86
C ALA A 91 29.32 32.99 2.00
N ILE A 92 29.05 33.80 3.03
CA ILE A 92 28.18 33.43 4.14
C ILE A 92 26.72 33.34 3.67
N ALA A 93 26.28 34.28 2.82
CA ALA A 93 24.95 34.24 2.23
C ALA A 93 24.75 33.02 1.33
N VAL A 94 25.76 32.61 0.54
CA VAL A 94 25.70 31.40 -0.30
C VAL A 94 25.68 30.13 0.54
N ILE A 95 26.39 30.08 1.67
CA ILE A 95 26.34 28.91 2.57
C ILE A 95 24.97 28.82 3.27
N PHE A 96 24.41 29.94 3.75
CA PHE A 96 23.09 29.94 4.39
C PHE A 96 21.95 29.71 3.38
N LEU A 97 22.02 30.30 2.19
CA LEU A 97 21.05 30.04 1.13
C LEU A 97 21.22 28.63 0.56
N GLY A 98 22.44 28.12 0.48
CA GLY A 98 22.73 26.76 0.04
C GLY A 98 22.32 25.71 1.07
N SER A 99 22.52 25.95 2.36
CA SER A 99 22.06 25.06 3.43
C SER A 99 20.55 25.10 3.59
N SER A 100 19.93 26.29 3.47
CA SER A 100 18.47 26.46 3.44
C SER A 100 17.85 25.81 2.20
N LEU A 101 18.45 25.99 1.02
CA LEU A 101 18.02 25.34 -0.22
C LEU A 101 18.26 23.83 -0.17
N TYR A 102 19.35 23.37 0.43
CA TYR A 102 19.58 21.94 0.69
C TYR A 102 18.55 21.40 1.67
N PHE A 103 18.19 22.13 2.72
CA PHE A 103 17.15 21.73 3.65
C PHE A 103 15.77 21.76 3.00
N LEU A 104 15.48 22.69 2.09
CA LEU A 104 14.24 22.78 1.30
C LEU A 104 14.16 21.70 0.21
N LEU A 105 15.27 21.36 -0.43
CA LEU A 105 15.35 20.28 -1.41
C LEU A 105 15.31 18.90 -0.73
N ASN A 106 15.90 18.78 0.45
CA ASN A 106 15.88 17.56 1.26
C ASN A 106 14.61 17.45 2.14
N GLN A 107 13.79 18.50 2.18
CA GLN A 107 12.40 18.49 2.63
C GLN A 107 11.41 18.23 1.49
N GLN A 108 11.85 17.68 0.35
CA GLN A 108 10.95 16.83 -0.42
C GLN A 108 10.62 15.59 0.42
N LEU A 109 9.74 15.79 1.41
CA LEU A 109 8.69 14.86 1.74
C LEU A 109 8.18 14.37 0.39
N PHE A 110 8.36 13.08 0.12
CA PHE A 110 7.59 12.43 -0.92
C PHE A 110 6.13 12.77 -0.61
N GLU A 111 5.60 13.75 -1.31
CA GLU A 111 4.18 14.01 -1.32
C GLU A 111 3.63 12.75 -1.99
N LYS A 112 3.15 11.81 -1.15
CA LYS A 112 2.42 10.64 -1.62
C LYS A 112 1.29 11.24 -2.45
N VAL A 113 1.45 11.24 -3.77
CA VAL A 113 0.37 11.59 -4.69
C VAL A 113 -0.77 10.68 -4.25
N PRO A 114 -1.89 11.20 -3.74
CA PRO A 114 -3.01 10.35 -3.39
C PRO A 114 -3.53 9.82 -4.72
N LEU A 115 -3.02 8.67 -5.14
CA LEU A 115 -3.70 7.85 -6.10
C LEU A 115 -5.06 7.57 -5.47
N ASN A 116 -6.11 7.94 -6.20
CA ASN A 116 -7.49 7.64 -5.88
C ASN A 116 -7.69 6.12 -6.07
N VAL A 117 -6.97 5.32 -5.28
CA VAL A 117 -7.18 3.90 -5.12
C VAL A 117 -8.35 3.82 -4.16
N GLY A 118 -9.47 3.23 -4.61
CA GLY A 118 -10.60 3.01 -3.72
C GLY A 118 -10.15 2.23 -2.48
N PRO A 119 -10.70 2.51 -1.30
CA PRO A 119 -10.31 1.85 -0.04
C PRO A 119 -10.46 0.31 -0.09
N ASP A 120 -11.21 -0.21 -1.07
CA ASP A 120 -11.59 -1.61 -1.21
C ASP A 120 -10.72 -2.39 -2.21
N GLN A 121 -9.51 -1.92 -2.52
CA GLN A 121 -8.63 -2.59 -3.49
C GLN A 121 -7.35 -3.11 -2.85
N ILE A 122 -6.97 -4.33 -3.23
CA ILE A 122 -5.66 -4.88 -2.90
C ILE A 122 -4.59 -4.12 -3.67
N THR A 123 -3.53 -3.70 -2.96
CA THR A 123 -2.45 -2.91 -3.56
C THR A 123 -1.08 -3.48 -3.23
N LEU A 124 -0.16 -3.35 -4.18
CA LEU A 124 1.27 -3.59 -3.99
C LEU A 124 2.03 -2.29 -4.29
N GLU A 125 2.54 -1.65 -3.25
CA GLU A 125 3.48 -0.52 -3.34
C GLU A 125 4.89 -1.08 -3.52
N LEU A 126 5.51 -0.77 -4.65
CA LEU A 126 6.90 -1.12 -4.95
C LEU A 126 7.88 -0.14 -4.31
N ASP A 127 9.16 -0.51 -4.27
CA ASP A 127 10.26 0.27 -3.70
C ASP A 127 10.43 1.67 -4.30
N ASN A 128 10.02 1.85 -5.55
CA ASN A 128 10.04 3.11 -6.28
C ASN A 128 8.81 4.00 -5.99
N GLY A 129 7.93 3.60 -5.07
CA GLY A 129 6.67 4.27 -4.73
C GLY A 129 5.54 4.03 -5.73
N GLU A 130 5.74 3.18 -6.74
CA GLU A 130 4.69 2.79 -7.67
C GLU A 130 3.69 1.86 -6.99
N VAL A 131 2.42 2.22 -7.03
CA VAL A 131 1.33 1.41 -6.49
C VAL A 131 0.65 0.65 -7.63
N LEU A 132 0.66 -0.68 -7.53
CA LEU A 132 -0.04 -1.58 -8.43
C LEU A 132 -1.34 -2.03 -7.77
N VAL A 133 -2.46 -1.78 -8.44
CA VAL A 133 -3.77 -2.29 -8.03
C VAL A 133 -3.93 -3.73 -8.53
N LEU A 134 -4.27 -4.64 -7.62
CA LEU A 134 -4.39 -6.07 -7.88
C LEU A 134 -5.85 -6.50 -7.84
N LYS A 135 -6.25 -7.41 -8.74
CA LYS A 135 -7.62 -7.92 -8.83
C LYS A 135 -7.60 -9.44 -8.65
N PRO A 136 -7.74 -9.96 -7.42
CA PRO A 136 -7.60 -11.40 -7.14
C PRO A 136 -8.68 -12.24 -7.82
N SER A 137 -9.85 -11.64 -8.12
CA SER A 137 -10.99 -12.28 -8.79
C SER A 137 -10.77 -12.59 -10.27
N SER A 138 -9.66 -12.15 -10.87
CA SER A 138 -9.30 -12.46 -12.25
C SER A 138 -7.80 -12.70 -12.35
N ASN A 139 -7.39 -13.77 -13.05
CA ASN A 139 -5.97 -13.96 -13.33
C ASN A 139 -5.44 -12.73 -14.09
N ASN A 140 -4.54 -11.97 -13.47
CA ASN A 140 -4.01 -10.74 -14.05
C ASN A 140 -2.50 -10.65 -13.84
N THR A 141 -1.83 -10.10 -14.85
CA THR A 141 -0.40 -9.78 -14.79
C THR A 141 -0.26 -8.28 -14.97
N VAL A 142 0.35 -7.64 -13.98
CA VAL A 142 0.64 -6.21 -13.96
C VAL A 142 2.16 -6.05 -14.07
N LYS A 143 2.60 -5.17 -14.97
CA LYS A 143 4.01 -4.80 -15.11
C LYS A 143 4.21 -3.41 -14.53
N SER A 144 5.29 -3.24 -13.77
CA SER A 144 5.75 -1.92 -13.34
C SER A 144 6.01 -1.03 -14.57
N LYS A 145 5.81 0.28 -14.44
CA LYS A 145 6.04 1.30 -15.48
C LYS A 145 7.41 1.20 -16.15
N ASN A 146 8.44 0.77 -15.43
CA ASN A 146 9.80 0.61 -15.96
C ASN A 146 10.03 -0.75 -16.66
N GLY A 147 9.06 -1.67 -16.61
CA GLY A 147 9.11 -3.01 -17.18
C GLY A 147 10.00 -4.02 -16.46
N THR A 148 10.61 -3.67 -15.32
CA THR A 148 11.56 -4.56 -14.61
C THR A 148 10.85 -5.57 -13.72
N THR A 149 9.74 -5.16 -13.10
CA THR A 149 8.96 -6.00 -12.18
C THR A 149 7.66 -6.46 -12.85
N GLU A 150 7.46 -7.77 -12.92
CA GLU A 150 6.21 -8.40 -13.34
C GLU A 150 5.55 -9.05 -12.12
N VAL A 151 4.30 -8.67 -11.86
CA VAL A 151 3.50 -9.19 -10.75
C VAL A 151 2.32 -9.91 -11.36
N SER A 152 2.18 -11.20 -11.07
CA SER A 152 1.04 -12.01 -11.51
C SER A 152 0.23 -12.41 -10.30
N VAL A 153 -1.09 -12.25 -10.38
CA VAL A 153 -2.03 -12.86 -9.44
C VAL A 153 -2.78 -13.94 -10.20
N ILE A 154 -2.56 -15.19 -9.82
CA ILE A 154 -3.20 -16.36 -10.44
C ILE A 154 -3.91 -17.13 -9.33
N ASN A 155 -5.23 -17.31 -9.45
CA ASN A 155 -6.07 -17.97 -8.45
C ASN A 155 -5.88 -17.42 -7.02
N GLY A 156 -5.77 -16.08 -6.88
CA GLY A 156 -5.57 -15.42 -5.59
C GLY A 156 -4.15 -15.54 -5.01
N VAL A 157 -3.21 -16.14 -5.75
CA VAL A 157 -1.79 -16.23 -5.36
C VAL A 157 -0.98 -15.21 -6.15
N LEU A 158 -0.34 -14.28 -5.44
CA LEU A 158 0.60 -13.30 -5.99
C LEU A 158 1.98 -13.95 -6.17
N THR A 159 2.55 -13.79 -7.35
CA THR A 159 3.96 -14.09 -7.65
C THR A 159 4.62 -12.87 -8.27
N GLN A 160 5.73 -12.45 -7.68
CA GLN A 160 6.55 -11.37 -8.19
C GLN A 160 7.80 -11.91 -8.87
N ARG A 161 8.09 -11.42 -10.08
CA ARG A 161 9.33 -11.71 -10.80
C ARG A 161 10.02 -10.40 -11.14
N ASP A 162 11.24 -10.22 -10.62
CA ASP A 162 12.11 -9.11 -11.00
C ASP A 162 13.12 -9.60 -12.05
N ASN A 163 13.09 -8.98 -13.24
CA ASN A 163 14.02 -9.27 -14.33
C ASN A 163 15.21 -8.30 -14.37
N GLY A 164 15.27 -7.33 -13.45
CA GLY A 164 16.35 -6.35 -13.36
C GLY A 164 17.54 -6.87 -12.54
N LYS A 165 18.71 -7.06 -13.17
CA LYS A 165 19.97 -7.22 -12.45
C LYS A 165 20.40 -5.89 -11.83
N THR A 166 19.96 -5.63 -10.61
CA THR A 166 20.54 -4.58 -9.77
C THR A 166 20.83 -5.12 -8.38
N SER A 167 22.07 -5.60 -8.19
CA SER A 167 22.66 -5.78 -6.87
C SER A 167 22.72 -4.44 -6.15
N GLY A 168 22.20 -4.39 -4.93
CA GLY A 168 22.58 -3.36 -3.95
C GLY A 168 21.56 -2.24 -3.73
N SER A 169 20.38 -2.56 -3.23
CA SER A 169 19.76 -1.89 -2.08
C SER A 169 18.54 -2.70 -1.63
N THR A 170 18.23 -2.67 -0.34
CA THR A 170 17.10 -3.36 0.31
C THR A 170 15.76 -2.77 -0.14
N ARG A 171 15.40 -2.99 -1.40
CA ARG A 171 14.12 -2.59 -2.00
C ARG A 171 12.98 -3.29 -1.27
N LYS A 172 12.12 -2.53 -0.60
CA LYS A 172 10.97 -3.05 0.15
C LYS A 172 9.70 -2.85 -0.67
N ASN A 173 8.87 -3.89 -0.71
CA ASN A 173 7.52 -3.84 -1.25
C ASN A 173 6.53 -3.88 -0.09
N THR A 174 5.40 -3.20 -0.22
CA THR A 174 4.32 -3.23 0.77
C THR A 174 3.04 -3.71 0.11
N LEU A 175 2.55 -4.86 0.55
CA LEU A 175 1.28 -5.45 0.12
C LEU A 175 0.20 -5.08 1.13
N SER A 176 -0.90 -4.50 0.67
CA SER A 176 -2.03 -4.10 1.51
C SER A 176 -3.30 -4.79 1.04
N VAL A 177 -3.99 -5.45 1.99
CA VAL A 177 -5.27 -6.12 1.78
C VAL A 177 -6.36 -5.32 2.50
N PRO A 178 -7.40 -4.85 1.80
CA PRO A 178 -8.48 -4.09 2.40
C PRO A 178 -9.37 -4.98 3.27
N ILE A 179 -10.30 -4.36 4.00
CA ILE A 179 -11.29 -5.08 4.80
C ILE A 179 -12.19 -5.90 3.86
N GLY A 180 -12.63 -7.09 4.28
CA GLY A 180 -13.46 -8.00 3.49
C GLY A 180 -12.71 -8.87 2.46
N GLU A 181 -11.43 -8.57 2.18
CA GLU A 181 -10.64 -9.28 1.18
C GLU A 181 -9.52 -10.11 1.82
N ARG A 182 -8.98 -11.08 1.07
CA ARG A 182 -7.82 -11.89 1.47
C ARG A 182 -6.92 -12.13 0.29
N LEU A 183 -5.63 -12.34 0.54
CA LEU A 183 -4.68 -12.61 -0.53
C LEU A 183 -3.59 -13.57 -0.10
N SER A 184 -3.24 -14.51 -0.97
CA SER A 184 -2.04 -15.33 -0.84
C SER A 184 -0.90 -14.77 -1.68
N VAL A 185 0.33 -14.86 -1.20
CA VAL A 185 1.55 -14.47 -1.92
C VAL A 185 2.64 -15.51 -1.70
N THR A 186 3.38 -15.82 -2.76
CA THR A 186 4.61 -16.62 -2.69
C THR A 186 5.82 -15.69 -2.74
N LEU A 187 6.64 -15.74 -1.69
CA LEU A 187 7.89 -14.98 -1.57
C LEU A 187 9.01 -15.64 -2.40
N ASP A 188 10.12 -14.91 -2.60
CA ASP A 188 11.25 -15.36 -3.44
C ASP A 188 12.00 -16.59 -2.88
N ASP A 189 11.89 -16.84 -1.57
CA ASP A 189 12.42 -18.04 -0.92
C ASP A 189 11.48 -19.27 -1.00
N GLY A 190 10.31 -19.11 -1.64
CA GLY A 190 9.28 -20.14 -1.76
C GLY A 190 8.32 -20.24 -0.58
N SER A 191 8.45 -19.36 0.43
CA SER A 191 7.48 -19.28 1.52
C SER A 191 6.14 -18.77 1.00
N VAL A 192 5.04 -19.34 1.50
CA VAL A 192 3.68 -18.89 1.19
C VAL A 192 3.13 -18.12 2.37
N VAL A 193 2.62 -16.92 2.11
CA VAL A 193 1.97 -16.08 3.12
C VAL A 193 0.56 -15.79 2.66
N MET A 194 -0.41 -15.99 3.53
CA MET A 194 -1.75 -15.47 3.32
C MET A 194 -2.02 -14.33 4.28
N LEU A 195 -2.54 -13.23 3.74
CA LEU A 195 -2.95 -12.04 4.49
C LEU A 195 -4.46 -12.04 4.63
N ASN A 196 -4.93 -11.81 5.85
CA ASN A 196 -6.36 -11.65 6.13
C ASN A 196 -6.81 -10.20 5.85
N ALA A 197 -8.11 -9.97 5.96
CA ALA A 197 -8.74 -8.68 5.76
C ALA A 197 -8.13 -7.58 6.64
N GLY A 198 -7.89 -6.40 6.05
CA GLY A 198 -7.32 -5.25 6.75
C GLY A 198 -5.84 -5.40 7.13
N SER A 199 -5.12 -6.35 6.52
CA SER A 199 -3.73 -6.63 6.85
C SER A 199 -2.75 -6.01 5.84
N THR A 200 -1.55 -5.68 6.31
CA THR A 200 -0.44 -5.24 5.47
C THR A 200 0.82 -6.04 5.77
N MET A 201 1.61 -6.27 4.73
CA MET A 201 2.92 -6.89 4.84
C MET A 201 3.96 -6.14 4.03
N THR A 202 5.04 -5.74 4.69
CA THR A 202 6.23 -5.17 4.05
C THR A 202 7.34 -6.21 4.03
N TYR A 203 7.92 -6.45 2.86
CA TYR A 203 8.96 -7.46 2.64
C TYR A 203 9.97 -6.98 1.60
N PRO A 204 11.23 -7.44 1.64
CA PRO A 204 12.18 -7.11 0.60
C PRO A 204 11.81 -7.82 -0.70
N SER A 205 12.13 -7.20 -1.84
CA SER A 205 11.96 -7.81 -3.17
C SER A 205 12.78 -9.08 -3.36
N SER A 206 13.88 -9.24 -2.61
CA SER A 206 14.59 -10.51 -2.47
C SER A 206 15.29 -10.64 -1.11
N PHE A 207 15.37 -11.88 -0.60
CA PHE A 207 16.18 -12.26 0.55
C PHE A 207 17.63 -12.65 0.20
N GLU A 208 18.02 -12.57 -1.06
CA GLU A 208 19.39 -12.86 -1.50
C GLU A 208 20.39 -11.89 -0.87
N GLY A 209 21.55 -12.40 -0.44
CA GLY A 209 22.59 -11.61 0.22
C GLY A 209 22.29 -11.14 1.65
N ALA A 210 21.06 -11.30 2.15
CA ALA A 210 20.72 -11.00 3.54
C ALA A 210 21.00 -12.19 4.48
N ASP A 211 21.43 -11.90 5.72
CA ASP A 211 21.66 -12.90 6.77
C ASP A 211 20.37 -13.51 7.34
N ARG A 212 19.23 -12.83 7.12
CA ARG A 212 17.90 -13.22 7.61
C ARG A 212 16.84 -12.89 6.57
N ARG A 213 15.74 -13.66 6.57
CA ARG A 213 14.53 -13.37 5.78
C ARG A 213 13.58 -12.63 6.69
N GLU A 214 13.32 -11.35 6.46
CA GLU A 214 12.54 -10.53 7.39
C GLU A 214 11.36 -9.86 6.70
N VAL A 215 10.18 -9.94 7.33
CA VAL A 215 8.95 -9.26 6.92
C VAL A 215 8.34 -8.51 8.10
N LEU A 216 7.65 -7.41 7.83
CA LEU A 216 6.86 -6.65 8.80
C LEU A 216 5.39 -6.86 8.51
N VAL A 217 4.59 -7.19 9.53
CA VAL A 217 3.15 -7.46 9.42
C VAL A 217 2.38 -6.53 10.35
N THR A 218 1.30 -5.96 9.81
CA THR A 218 0.20 -5.35 10.58
C THR A 218 -1.08 -6.09 10.21
N GLY A 219 -1.91 -6.46 11.20
CA GLY A 219 -3.10 -7.28 10.96
C GLY A 219 -2.82 -8.77 11.17
N GLU A 220 -3.43 -9.65 10.39
CA GLU A 220 -3.31 -11.10 10.53
C GLU A 220 -2.76 -11.78 9.28
N ALA A 221 -1.83 -12.71 9.50
CA ALA A 221 -1.15 -13.44 8.45
C ALA A 221 -0.88 -14.89 8.85
N TYR A 222 -1.17 -15.80 7.93
CA TYR A 222 -0.83 -17.21 8.02
C TYR A 222 0.40 -17.50 7.17
N PHE A 223 1.35 -18.23 7.72
CA PHE A 223 2.65 -18.47 7.12
C PHE A 223 2.92 -19.97 6.95
N GLU A 224 3.32 -20.35 5.75
CA GLU A 224 3.99 -21.61 5.45
C GLU A 224 5.42 -21.30 5.00
N VAL A 225 6.35 -21.29 5.96
CA VAL A 225 7.72 -20.86 5.70
C VAL A 225 8.55 -21.99 5.10
N ALA A 226 9.20 -21.71 3.98
CA ALA A 226 10.12 -22.64 3.35
C ALA A 226 11.30 -22.96 4.28
N LYS A 227 11.65 -24.24 4.38
CA LYS A 227 12.68 -24.72 5.30
C LYS A 227 14.08 -24.24 4.87
N ASN A 228 14.73 -23.46 5.72
CA ASN A 228 16.12 -23.03 5.56
C ASN A 228 16.82 -22.88 6.92
N PRO A 229 17.55 -23.92 7.37
CA PRO A 229 18.23 -23.91 8.67
C PRO A 229 19.33 -22.85 8.81
N ASN A 230 19.89 -22.38 7.70
CA ASN A 230 21.03 -21.46 7.69
C ASN A 230 20.60 -19.99 7.63
N LYS A 231 19.31 -19.72 7.38
CA LYS A 231 18.78 -18.36 7.23
C LYS A 231 17.42 -18.26 7.92
N PRO A 232 17.33 -17.71 9.15
CA PRO A 232 16.07 -17.61 9.87
C PRO A 232 15.08 -16.73 9.11
N PHE A 233 13.81 -17.04 9.26
CA PHE A 233 12.70 -16.19 8.83
C PHE A 233 12.13 -15.46 10.05
N ILE A 234 12.01 -14.14 9.95
CA ILE A 234 11.59 -13.25 11.03
C ILE A 234 10.33 -12.51 10.59
N VAL A 235 9.24 -12.70 11.32
CA VAL A 235 8.04 -11.86 11.22
C VAL A 235 8.11 -10.83 12.34
N ARG A 236 8.15 -9.56 11.98
CA ARG A 236 8.03 -8.45 12.94
C ARG A 236 6.61 -7.91 12.93
N THR A 237 6.12 -7.55 14.11
CA THR A 237 4.87 -6.81 14.30
C THR A 237 5.15 -5.57 15.14
N SER A 238 4.11 -4.82 15.49
CA SER A 238 4.24 -3.65 16.37
C SER A 238 4.79 -3.96 17.76
N LYS A 239 4.51 -5.15 18.33
CA LYS A 239 4.83 -5.49 19.73
C LYS A 239 5.76 -6.70 19.90
N MET A 240 5.87 -7.55 18.88
CA MET A 240 6.59 -8.83 18.98
C MET A 240 7.31 -9.17 17.68
N TYR A 241 8.25 -10.08 17.78
CA TYR A 241 8.82 -10.79 16.64
C TYR A 241 8.65 -12.30 16.78
N THR A 242 8.65 -12.97 15.65
CA THR A 242 8.56 -14.42 15.52
C THR A 242 9.72 -14.90 14.66
N GLN A 243 10.54 -15.82 15.16
CA GLN A 243 11.70 -16.38 14.48
C GLN A 243 11.49 -17.87 14.20
N VAL A 244 11.66 -18.28 12.93
CA VAL A 244 11.44 -19.66 12.48
C VAL A 244 12.47 -20.10 11.43
N TYR A 245 12.54 -21.41 11.18
CA TYR A 245 13.45 -22.00 10.18
C TYR A 245 12.73 -22.81 9.10
N GLY A 246 11.42 -23.02 9.22
CA GLY A 246 10.61 -23.85 8.33
C GLY A 246 9.42 -24.41 9.09
N THR A 247 8.36 -23.61 9.18
CA THR A 247 7.34 -23.71 10.21
C THR A 247 6.01 -23.20 9.65
N VAL A 248 4.91 -23.79 10.11
CA VAL A 248 3.55 -23.33 9.80
C VAL A 248 2.95 -22.67 11.04
N PHE A 249 2.52 -21.41 10.91
CA PHE A 249 2.02 -20.62 12.05
C PHE A 249 1.11 -19.47 11.60
N ASN A 250 0.32 -18.94 12.52
CA ASN A 250 -0.50 -17.74 12.34
C ASN A 250 -0.02 -16.63 13.26
N VAL A 251 -0.03 -15.38 12.77
CA VAL A 251 0.25 -14.17 13.55
C VAL A 251 -0.96 -13.25 13.44
N SER A 252 -1.48 -12.76 14.56
CA SER A 252 -2.53 -11.74 14.63
C SER A 252 -2.03 -10.54 15.43
N ALA A 253 -1.98 -9.38 14.80
CA ALA A 253 -1.38 -8.15 15.33
C ALA A 253 -2.09 -6.92 14.75
N TYR A 254 -3.42 -6.89 14.85
CA TYR A 254 -4.21 -5.73 14.46
C TYR A 254 -3.97 -4.54 15.40
N PRO A 255 -3.76 -3.31 14.89
CA PRO A 255 -3.50 -2.12 15.73
C PRO A 255 -4.60 -1.82 16.76
N GLU A 256 -5.85 -2.11 16.41
CA GLU A 256 -7.04 -1.92 17.26
C GLU A 256 -7.25 -3.03 18.29
N ASP A 257 -6.45 -4.10 18.22
CA ASP A 257 -6.46 -5.19 19.19
C ASP A 257 -5.39 -4.97 20.26
N GLU A 258 -5.79 -5.14 21.51
CA GLU A 258 -4.90 -4.92 22.65
C GLU A 258 -3.79 -5.98 22.71
N ILE A 259 -4.08 -7.18 22.23
CA ILE A 259 -3.22 -8.36 22.33
C ILE A 259 -2.80 -8.78 20.92
N ASN A 260 -1.49 -8.94 20.72
CA ASN A 260 -0.94 -9.64 19.56
C ASN A 260 -0.81 -11.13 19.92
N GLU A 261 -1.01 -12.02 18.96
CA GLU A 261 -1.00 -13.46 19.16
C GLU A 261 -0.18 -14.17 18.08
N VAL A 262 0.51 -15.25 18.46
CA VAL A 262 1.18 -16.19 17.55
C VAL A 262 0.71 -17.59 17.88
N VAL A 263 0.22 -18.34 16.89
CA VAL A 263 -0.24 -19.72 17.06
C VAL A 263 0.60 -20.63 16.18
N LEU A 264 1.25 -21.61 16.80
CA LEU A 264 2.11 -22.57 16.10
C LEU A 264 1.32 -23.82 15.68
N VAL A 265 1.29 -24.09 14.37
CA VAL A 265 0.63 -25.25 13.78
C VAL A 265 1.62 -26.42 13.65
N GLU A 266 2.76 -26.20 12.98
CA GLU A 266 3.79 -27.22 12.75
C GLU A 266 5.19 -26.62 12.86
N GLY A 267 6.13 -27.38 13.43
CA GLY A 267 7.55 -27.01 13.50
C GLY A 267 7.90 -26.39 14.85
N SER A 268 8.75 -25.36 14.82
CA SER A 268 9.15 -24.62 16.01
C SER A 268 9.18 -23.12 15.75
N VAL A 269 8.83 -22.36 16.78
CA VAL A 269 8.76 -20.89 16.75
C VAL A 269 9.44 -20.34 17.99
N GLY A 270 10.36 -19.40 17.81
CA GLY A 270 10.78 -18.49 18.88
C GLY A 270 9.95 -17.21 18.83
N VAL A 271 9.37 -16.80 19.95
CA VAL A 271 8.70 -15.49 20.10
C VAL A 271 9.47 -14.61 21.07
N GLY A 272 9.54 -13.32 20.76
CA GLY A 272 10.22 -12.34 21.60
C GLY A 272 9.65 -10.94 21.41
N THR A 273 10.08 -9.98 22.23
CA THR A 273 9.64 -8.59 22.13
C THR A 273 10.64 -7.72 21.40
N LEU A 274 10.17 -6.53 21.03
CA LEU A 274 10.99 -5.50 20.41
C LEU A 274 11.30 -4.43 21.46
N PHE A 275 12.58 -4.26 21.81
CA PHE A 275 13.02 -3.15 22.64
C PHE A 275 14.06 -2.33 21.89
N ARG A 276 13.76 -1.03 21.64
CA ARG A 276 14.63 -0.12 20.87
C ARG A 276 15.13 -0.73 19.54
N GLU A 277 14.22 -1.40 18.82
CA GLU A 277 14.49 -2.10 17.55
C GLU A 277 15.40 -3.33 17.64
N SER A 278 15.87 -3.69 18.84
CA SER A 278 16.54 -4.97 19.11
C SER A 278 15.53 -6.07 19.40
N LEU A 279 15.85 -7.28 18.96
CA LEU A 279 15.12 -8.49 19.32
C LEU A 279 15.55 -8.88 20.74
N GLU A 280 14.61 -8.90 21.69
CA GLU A 280 14.88 -9.25 23.09
C GLU A 280 13.94 -10.35 23.59
N GLY A 281 14.49 -11.24 24.42
CA GLY A 281 13.78 -12.43 24.89
C GLY A 281 13.51 -13.43 23.76
N GLU A 282 13.57 -14.72 24.08
CA GLU A 282 13.12 -15.76 23.16
C GLU A 282 12.44 -16.85 24.00
N GLN A 283 11.15 -17.05 23.75
CA GLN A 283 10.38 -18.16 24.29
C GLN A 283 9.99 -19.08 23.16
N MET A 284 10.30 -20.37 23.32
CA MET A 284 10.02 -21.37 22.29
C MET A 284 8.61 -21.92 22.44
N LEU A 285 7.86 -21.89 21.35
CA LEU A 285 6.56 -22.56 21.24
C LEU A 285 6.74 -23.97 20.67
N LYS A 286 5.86 -24.86 21.13
CA LYS A 286 5.62 -26.18 20.55
C LYS A 286 4.37 -26.15 19.66
N PRO A 287 4.20 -27.10 18.74
CA PRO A 287 2.95 -27.29 18.03
C PRO A 287 1.74 -27.28 18.96
N SER A 288 0.65 -26.66 18.50
CA SER A 288 -0.59 -26.45 19.26
C SER A 288 -0.45 -25.52 20.47
N GLN A 289 0.55 -24.62 20.45
CA GLN A 289 0.69 -23.57 21.44
C GLN A 289 0.44 -22.20 20.85
N LYS A 290 -0.15 -21.32 21.67
CA LYS A 290 -0.32 -19.90 21.39
C LYS A 290 0.50 -19.08 22.37
N ALA A 291 1.20 -18.06 21.85
CA ALA A 291 1.72 -16.95 22.64
C ALA A 291 0.82 -15.73 22.46
N SER A 292 0.40 -15.13 23.57
CA SER A 292 -0.33 -13.85 23.59
C SER A 292 0.52 -12.80 24.29
N SER A 293 0.69 -11.62 23.68
CA SER A 293 1.40 -10.50 24.33
C SER A 293 0.66 -10.07 25.59
N ASN A 294 1.35 -9.91 26.72
CA ASN A 294 0.74 -9.44 27.95
C ASN A 294 0.85 -7.91 28.08
N PRO A 295 -0.25 -7.14 28.01
CA PRO A 295 -0.21 -5.69 28.16
C PRO A 295 0.21 -5.23 29.57
N ARG A 296 0.12 -6.12 30.58
CA ARG A 296 0.29 -5.80 32.01
C ARG A 296 1.66 -6.18 32.57
N GLU A 297 2.35 -7.15 31.99
CA GLU A 297 3.62 -7.70 32.51
C GLU A 297 4.84 -7.44 31.61
N GLY A 298 4.72 -6.54 30.63
CA GLY A 298 5.86 -6.09 29.84
C GLY A 298 6.31 -7.12 28.79
N ASN A 299 7.52 -7.66 28.94
CA ASN A 299 8.20 -8.47 27.92
C ASN A 299 7.85 -9.97 27.92
N GLU A 300 6.89 -10.40 28.75
CA GLU A 300 6.53 -11.81 28.87
C GLU A 300 5.27 -12.15 28.05
N PHE A 301 5.27 -13.31 27.41
CA PHE A 301 4.11 -13.85 26.71
C PHE A 301 3.36 -14.84 27.59
N LEU A 302 2.03 -14.79 27.54
CA LEU A 302 1.20 -15.87 28.05
C LEU A 302 1.23 -17.01 27.02
N ILE A 303 1.75 -18.17 27.43
CA ILE A 303 1.80 -19.36 26.58
C ILE A 303 0.78 -20.37 27.09
N GLU A 304 -0.10 -20.82 26.18
CA GLU A 304 -1.13 -21.81 26.47
C GLU A 304 -1.28 -22.82 25.33
N ASP A 305 -1.69 -24.06 25.67
CA ASP A 305 -2.05 -25.07 24.69
C ASP A 305 -3.46 -24.77 24.14
N VAL A 306 -3.63 -24.85 22.83
CA VAL A 306 -4.87 -24.47 22.13
C VAL A 306 -5.23 -25.44 21.01
N ASP A 307 -6.51 -25.51 20.65
CA ASP A 307 -6.88 -25.95 19.31
C ASP A 307 -6.47 -24.85 18.31
N VAL A 308 -5.70 -25.21 17.29
CA VAL A 308 -5.23 -24.28 16.26
C VAL A 308 -6.34 -23.92 15.27
N SER A 309 -7.38 -24.76 15.17
CA SER A 309 -8.44 -24.66 14.16
C SER A 309 -9.12 -23.29 14.14
N PRO A 310 -9.52 -22.68 15.29
CA PRO A 310 -10.16 -21.37 15.28
C PRO A 310 -9.29 -20.23 14.72
N TYR A 311 -7.97 -20.36 14.88
CA TYR A 311 -6.98 -19.35 14.50
C TYR A 311 -6.58 -19.40 13.03
N ILE A 312 -6.77 -20.54 12.37
CA ILE A 312 -6.44 -20.72 10.96
C ILE A 312 -7.66 -20.90 10.06
N SER A 313 -8.87 -21.06 10.60
CA SER A 313 -10.08 -21.31 9.80
C SER A 313 -10.42 -20.19 8.80
N TRP A 314 -9.99 -18.96 9.10
CA TRP A 314 -10.16 -17.81 8.20
C TRP A 314 -9.45 -18.02 6.85
N THR A 315 -8.40 -18.86 6.82
CA THR A 315 -7.70 -19.27 5.59
C THR A 315 -8.62 -19.92 4.56
N LYS A 316 -9.74 -20.50 5.04
CA LYS A 316 -10.76 -21.17 4.24
C LYS A 316 -12.06 -20.36 4.15
N GLY A 317 -12.09 -19.13 4.67
CA GLY A 317 -13.31 -18.33 4.77
C GLY A 317 -14.27 -18.75 5.86
N ILE A 318 -13.82 -19.56 6.80
CA ILE A 318 -14.64 -20.05 7.89
C ILE A 318 -14.37 -19.20 9.14
N LEU A 319 -15.42 -18.69 9.76
CA LEU A 319 -15.37 -18.08 11.09
C LEU A 319 -15.58 -19.15 12.15
N VAL A 320 -14.66 -19.25 13.11
CA VAL A 320 -14.79 -20.14 14.25
C VAL A 320 -14.54 -19.34 15.52
N PHE A 321 -15.51 -19.36 16.42
CA PHE A 321 -15.47 -18.73 17.72
C PHE A 321 -15.46 -19.83 18.77
N GLU A 322 -14.56 -19.73 19.75
CA GLU A 322 -14.50 -20.65 20.87
C GLU A 322 -14.48 -19.85 22.17
N ASN A 323 -15.62 -19.85 22.87
CA ASN A 323 -15.80 -19.09 24.11
C ASN A 323 -15.35 -17.62 23.99
N GLU A 324 -15.61 -16.99 22.84
CA GLU A 324 -15.07 -15.68 22.50
C GLU A 324 -16.09 -14.56 22.83
N PRO A 325 -15.67 -13.45 23.47
CA PRO A 325 -16.58 -12.35 23.81
C PRO A 325 -17.08 -11.63 22.55
N MET A 326 -18.32 -11.15 22.58
CA MET A 326 -18.96 -10.47 21.45
C MET A 326 -18.12 -9.33 20.91
N GLY A 327 -17.47 -8.54 21.78
CA GLY A 327 -16.61 -7.44 21.33
C GLY A 327 -15.53 -7.87 20.34
N LYS A 328 -14.89 -9.02 20.59
CA LYS A 328 -13.91 -9.59 19.65
C LYS A 328 -14.58 -10.17 18.41
N ILE A 329 -15.71 -10.85 18.58
CA ILE A 329 -16.50 -11.40 17.46
C ILE A 329 -16.91 -10.28 16.50
N ILE A 330 -17.40 -9.15 17.01
CA ILE A 330 -17.80 -7.99 16.21
C ILE A 330 -16.64 -7.53 15.34
N LYS A 331 -15.45 -7.28 15.91
CA LYS A 331 -14.27 -6.90 15.11
C LYS A 331 -13.93 -7.93 14.04
N ARG A 332 -14.02 -9.22 14.35
CA ARG A 332 -13.79 -10.30 13.37
C ARG A 332 -14.84 -10.28 12.26
N LEU A 333 -16.11 -10.02 12.58
CA LEU A 333 -17.19 -9.87 11.59
C LEU A 333 -16.97 -8.63 10.71
N GLU A 334 -16.63 -7.49 11.31
CA GLU A 334 -16.32 -6.25 10.57
C GLU A 334 -15.22 -6.49 9.54
N ARG A 335 -14.12 -7.14 9.99
CA ARG A 335 -12.99 -7.53 9.14
C ARG A 335 -13.42 -8.49 8.03
N HIS A 336 -14.14 -9.55 8.39
CA HIS A 336 -14.50 -10.62 7.47
C HIS A 336 -15.46 -10.16 6.37
N TYR A 337 -16.43 -9.31 6.70
CA TYR A 337 -17.50 -8.91 5.77
C TYR A 337 -17.32 -7.50 5.19
N GLY A 338 -16.30 -6.73 5.61
CA GLY A 338 -16.11 -5.37 5.09
C GLY A 338 -17.17 -4.39 5.58
N ILE A 339 -17.70 -4.57 6.80
CA ILE A 339 -18.82 -3.79 7.33
C ILE A 339 -18.48 -3.18 8.68
N GLN A 340 -19.16 -2.10 9.06
CA GLN A 340 -19.06 -1.53 10.40
C GLN A 340 -20.23 -2.00 11.27
N ILE A 341 -19.95 -2.29 12.55
CA ILE A 341 -20.94 -2.73 13.53
C ILE A 341 -20.84 -1.84 14.77
N ASP A 342 -21.88 -1.04 15.00
CA ASP A 342 -22.03 -0.19 16.19
C ASP A 342 -22.81 -0.95 17.28
N ASN A 343 -22.10 -1.46 18.29
CA ASN A 343 -22.72 -2.10 19.44
C ASN A 343 -23.15 -1.08 20.50
N ARG A 344 -24.46 -0.81 20.56
CA ARG A 344 -25.07 0.06 21.58
C ARG A 344 -25.62 -0.71 22.78
N PHE A 345 -25.39 -2.02 22.83
CA PHE A 345 -25.82 -2.86 23.94
C PHE A 345 -24.60 -3.39 24.70
N GLU A 346 -24.11 -2.57 25.64
CA GLU A 346 -22.87 -2.83 26.39
C GLU A 346 -22.86 -4.20 27.09
N GLN A 347 -24.01 -4.68 27.58
CA GLN A 347 -24.11 -5.98 28.25
C GLN A 347 -23.85 -7.16 27.31
N LEU A 348 -23.94 -6.95 25.99
CA LEU A 348 -23.63 -7.97 24.99
C LEU A 348 -22.11 -8.13 24.81
N GLU A 349 -21.32 -7.09 25.08
CA GLU A 349 -19.89 -7.01 24.77
C GLU A 349 -19.09 -8.20 25.35
N GLU A 350 -19.37 -8.54 26.60
CA GLU A 350 -18.71 -9.62 27.35
C GLU A 350 -19.39 -10.99 27.20
N ARG A 351 -20.53 -11.08 26.48
CA ARG A 351 -21.19 -12.36 26.24
C ARG A 351 -20.33 -13.21 25.33
N ARG A 352 -20.13 -14.47 25.73
CA ARG A 352 -19.26 -15.40 25.03
C ARG A 352 -20.04 -16.34 24.14
N PHE A 353 -19.50 -16.61 22.96
CA PHE A 353 -20.11 -17.47 21.97
C PHE A 353 -19.12 -18.53 21.49
N THR A 354 -19.68 -19.70 21.17
CA THR A 354 -18.98 -20.78 20.49
C THR A 354 -19.78 -21.15 19.26
N GLY A 355 -19.14 -21.21 18.10
CA GLY A 355 -19.81 -21.51 16.84
C GLY A 355 -18.85 -21.52 15.66
N MET A 356 -19.31 -22.14 14.57
CA MET A 356 -18.59 -22.21 13.30
C MET A 356 -19.54 -21.76 12.19
N PHE A 357 -19.06 -20.84 11.35
CA PHE A 357 -19.81 -20.27 10.25
C PHE A 357 -18.98 -20.36 8.97
N ASP A 358 -19.47 -21.15 8.02
CA ASP A 358 -19.06 -21.14 6.62
C ASP A 358 -20.21 -20.47 5.85
N GLU A 359 -20.32 -19.16 6.00
CA GLU A 359 -21.47 -18.39 5.55
C GLU A 359 -21.00 -17.03 5.02
N GLU A 360 -21.42 -16.69 3.80
CA GLU A 360 -21.03 -15.43 3.16
C GLU A 360 -21.93 -14.27 3.59
N ASN A 361 -23.09 -14.54 4.19
CA ASN A 361 -24.04 -13.52 4.61
C ASN A 361 -24.04 -13.28 6.13
N ILE A 362 -23.51 -12.12 6.53
CA ILE A 362 -23.47 -11.66 7.93
C ILE A 362 -24.84 -11.66 8.62
N ASP A 363 -25.94 -11.39 7.90
CA ASP A 363 -27.29 -11.39 8.50
C ASP A 363 -27.62 -12.78 9.08
N ARG A 364 -27.22 -13.86 8.40
CA ARG A 364 -27.46 -15.22 8.91
C ARG A 364 -26.61 -15.53 10.13
N VAL A 365 -25.37 -15.06 10.17
CA VAL A 365 -24.50 -15.18 11.35
C VAL A 365 -25.13 -14.45 12.53
N LEU A 366 -25.51 -13.18 12.36
CA LEU A 366 -26.14 -12.39 13.42
C LEU A 366 -27.47 -12.96 13.89
N ARG A 367 -28.33 -13.47 13.00
CA ARG A 367 -29.56 -14.19 13.39
C ARG A 367 -29.28 -15.43 14.22
N THR A 368 -28.24 -16.19 13.87
CA THR A 368 -27.86 -17.40 14.62
C THR A 368 -27.40 -17.03 16.02
N ILE A 369 -26.57 -16.00 16.15
CA ILE A 369 -26.14 -15.46 17.44
C ILE A 369 -27.36 -14.93 18.24
N GLN A 370 -28.27 -14.21 17.58
CA GLN A 370 -29.49 -13.66 18.16
C GLN A 370 -30.45 -14.74 18.69
N ALA A 371 -30.48 -15.92 18.07
CA ALA A 371 -31.30 -17.04 18.52
C ALA A 371 -30.88 -17.58 19.91
N HIS A 372 -29.61 -17.38 20.30
CA HIS A 372 -29.08 -17.82 21.58
C HIS A 372 -28.95 -16.70 22.62
N THR A 373 -28.78 -15.45 22.17
CA THR A 373 -28.68 -14.28 23.04
C THR A 373 -29.57 -13.17 22.52
N GLN A 374 -30.48 -12.68 23.36
CA GLN A 374 -31.44 -11.65 22.96
C GLN A 374 -30.76 -10.29 22.78
N PHE A 375 -30.73 -9.81 21.55
CA PHE A 375 -30.45 -8.42 21.16
C PHE A 375 -31.29 -8.07 19.94
N SER A 376 -31.39 -6.80 19.57
CA SER A 376 -31.96 -6.37 18.29
C SER A 376 -30.86 -5.79 17.41
N TYR A 377 -30.99 -5.90 16.09
CA TYR A 377 -30.08 -5.24 15.17
C TYR A 377 -30.80 -4.82 13.88
N TYR A 378 -30.27 -3.79 13.22
CA TYR A 378 -30.74 -3.35 11.91
C TYR A 378 -29.60 -2.72 11.10
N LEU A 379 -29.75 -2.70 9.78
CA LEU A 379 -28.81 -2.05 8.87
C LEU A 379 -29.22 -0.57 8.66
N LYS A 380 -28.26 0.35 8.78
CA LYS A 380 -28.43 1.77 8.49
C LYS A 380 -27.15 2.33 7.89
N ASN A 381 -27.23 2.89 6.67
CA ASN A 381 -26.10 3.50 5.98
C ASN A 381 -24.87 2.58 5.91
N GLU A 382 -25.04 1.32 5.48
CA GLU A 382 -23.96 0.32 5.38
C GLU A 382 -23.30 -0.06 6.72
N MET A 383 -23.91 0.34 7.84
CA MET A 383 -23.50 -0.02 9.20
C MET A 383 -24.60 -0.81 9.89
N ILE A 384 -24.21 -1.88 10.59
CA ILE A 384 -25.11 -2.64 11.46
C ILE A 384 -25.14 -1.97 12.83
N ILE A 385 -26.33 -1.71 13.37
CA ILE A 385 -26.50 -1.16 14.71
C ILE A 385 -27.13 -2.22 15.59
N ILE A 386 -26.42 -2.66 16.63
CA ILE A 386 -26.91 -3.59 17.65
C ILE A 386 -27.47 -2.79 18.84
N ASN A 387 -28.65 -3.15 19.33
CA ASN A 387 -29.32 -2.52 20.47
C ASN A 387 -29.89 -3.57 21.44
N GLU A 388 -30.37 -3.09 22.59
CA GLU A 388 -31.15 -3.90 23.52
C GLU A 388 -32.31 -4.63 22.81
N PRO A 389 -32.69 -5.84 23.28
CA PRO A 389 -33.84 -6.54 22.72
C PRO A 389 -35.11 -5.68 22.89
N HIS A 390 -35.99 -5.71 21.89
CA HIS A 390 -37.29 -5.04 22.01
C HIS A 390 -38.05 -5.62 23.21
N LYS A 391 -38.56 -4.74 24.09
CA LYS A 391 -39.51 -5.15 25.13
C LYS A 391 -40.74 -5.70 24.42
N GLN A 392 -41.00 -7.00 24.61
CA GLN A 392 -42.22 -7.65 24.15
C GLN A 392 -43.44 -7.13 24.92
#